data_AF-A0A2D9H9W2-F1
#
_entry.id   AF-A0A2D9H9W2-F1
#
_cell.length_a   1.000
_cell.length_b   1.000
_cell.length_c   1.000
_cell.angle_alpha   90.00
_cell.angle_beta   90.00
_cell.angle_gamma   90.00
#
_symmetry.space_group_name_H-M   'P 1'
#
loop_
_entity.id
_entity.type
_entity.pdbx_description
1 polymer ?
#
loop_
_entity_poly.entity_id
_entity_poly.type
_entity_poly.pdbx_seq_one_letter_code
_entity_poly.pdbx_strand_id
1 'polypeptide(L)' 'MYCTGGSFQIDNGYCEETNDLLGDINQDNMINILDILSVVNLILNGNFEDMADMNQDQFVNVIDILLIVEIILNN' A
#
# COMPACT_ATOMS: atom_id res chain seq x y z
N MET A 1 -8.70 3.35 8.61
CA MET A 1 -9.89 3.93 9.29
C MET A 1 -9.49 5.16 10.09
N TYR A 2 -9.85 6.35 9.63
CA TYR A 2 -9.70 7.59 10.39
C TYR A 2 -11.04 8.34 10.40
N CYS A 3 -11.37 8.96 11.53
CA CYS A 3 -12.66 9.63 11.72
C CYS A 3 -12.43 11.15 11.72
N THR A 4 -13.05 11.86 10.78
CA THR A 4 -12.83 13.32 10.57
C THR A 4 -13.91 14.19 11.22
N GLY A 5 -14.80 13.60 12.01
CA GLY A 5 -15.87 14.34 12.69
C GLY A 5 -16.53 13.55 13.83
N GLY A 6 -17.22 14.28 14.70
CA GLY A 6 -17.99 13.75 15.83
C GLY A 6 -17.60 14.34 17.18
N SER A 7 -18.58 14.82 17.95
CA SER A 7 -18.41 15.08 19.38
C SER A 7 -18.55 13.76 20.13
N PHE A 8 -17.43 13.16 20.57
CA PHE A 8 -17.35 11.96 21.44
C PHE A 8 -18.66 11.17 21.58
N GLN A 9 -19.09 10.49 20.52
CA GLN A 9 -20.18 9.53 20.55
C GLN A 9 -19.75 8.31 19.73
N ILE A 10 -20.25 7.14 20.12
CA ILE A 10 -20.02 5.85 19.44
C ILE A 10 -20.88 5.87 18.15
N ASP A 11 -20.58 6.82 17.27
CA ASP A 11 -21.19 6.95 15.96
C ASP A 11 -20.06 6.91 14.93
N ASN A 12 -19.86 5.72 14.35
CA ASN A 12 -18.85 5.47 13.32
C ASN A 12 -19.29 5.98 11.94
N GLY A 13 -20.43 6.68 11.81
CA GLY A 13 -20.93 7.23 10.55
C GLY A 13 -20.03 8.31 9.92
N TYR A 14 -19.04 8.82 10.66
CA TYR A 14 -18.06 9.81 10.19
C TYR A 14 -16.65 9.23 9.97
N CYS A 15 -16.52 7.91 10.02
CA CYS A 15 -15.25 7.23 9.79
C CYS A 15 -15.20 6.72 8.34
N GLU A 16 -14.15 7.10 7.61
CA GLU A 16 -13.86 6.53 6.31
C GLU A 16 -13.02 5.26 6.50
N GLU A 17 -13.48 4.15 5.92
CA GLU A 17 -12.63 2.99 5.72
C GLU A 17 -11.72 3.29 4.54
N THR A 18 -10.43 3.40 4.83
CA THR A 18 -9.39 3.37 3.81
C THR A 18 -9.23 1.92 3.40
N ASN A 19 -9.58 1.60 2.16
CA ASN A 19 -9.24 0.31 1.55
C ASN A 19 -7.77 0.37 1.14
N ASP A 20 -6.88 0.47 2.11
CA ASP A 20 -5.45 0.42 1.86
C ASP A 20 -5.12 -0.99 1.40
N LEU A 21 -4.95 -1.15 0.08
CA LEU A 21 -4.65 -2.41 -0.55
C LEU A 21 -3.12 -2.61 -0.50
N LEU A 22 -2.64 -3.59 0.27
CA LEU A 22 -1.21 -3.88 0.34
C LEU A 22 -0.66 -4.12 -1.08
N GLY A 23 0.37 -3.37 -1.47
CA GLY A 23 0.89 -3.38 -2.85
C GLY A 23 0.24 -2.37 -3.81
N ASP A 24 -0.67 -1.51 -3.35
CA ASP A 24 -1.13 -0.28 -4.04
C ASP A 24 -0.34 0.93 -3.51
N ILE A 25 0.83 1.17 -4.11
CA ILE A 25 1.79 2.18 -3.64
C ILE A 25 1.41 3.57 -4.18
N ASN A 26 0.71 3.63 -5.33
CA ASN A 26 0.28 4.91 -5.90
C ASN A 26 -1.12 5.36 -5.41
N GLN A 27 -1.79 4.55 -4.59
CA GLN A 27 -3.09 4.79 -3.97
C GLN A 27 -4.22 5.01 -5.00
N ASP A 28 -4.14 4.32 -6.15
CA ASP A 28 -5.17 4.37 -7.19
C ASP A 28 -6.25 3.27 -7.06
N ASN A 29 -6.14 2.43 -6.02
CA ASN A 29 -6.97 1.25 -5.73
C ASN A 29 -6.81 0.10 -6.74
N MET A 30 -5.72 0.05 -7.51
CA MET A 30 -5.45 -1.02 -8.47
C MET A 30 -3.99 -1.49 -8.38
N ILE A 31 -3.76 -2.72 -7.94
CA ILE A 31 -2.41 -3.33 -8.03
C ILE A 31 -2.08 -3.61 -9.49
N ASN A 32 -1.14 -2.86 -10.07
CA ASN A 32 -0.70 -3.00 -11.44
C ASN A 32 0.78 -2.59 -11.64
N ILE A 33 1.20 -2.44 -12.90
CA ILE A 33 2.60 -2.10 -13.22
C ILE A 33 3.03 -0.73 -12.68
N LEU A 34 2.09 0.19 -12.42
CA LEU A 34 2.39 1.50 -11.83
C LEU A 34 2.90 1.38 -10.39
N ASP A 35 2.43 0.41 -9.61
CA ASP A 35 2.92 0.14 -8.26
C ASP A 35 4.37 -0.34 -8.27
N ILE A 36 4.70 -1.21 -9.23
CA ILE A 36 6.07 -1.67 -9.45
C ILE A 36 7.00 -0.48 -9.74
N LEU A 37 6.57 0.49 -10.56
CA LEU A 37 7.36 1.69 -10.82
C LEU A 37 7.58 2.52 -9.55
N SER A 38 6.56 2.61 -8.69
CA SER A 38 6.67 3.27 -7.39
C SER A 38 7.68 2.56 -6.46
N VAL A 39 7.63 1.23 -6.38
CA VAL A 39 8.62 0.44 -5.60
C VAL A 39 10.03 0.60 -6.16
N VAL A 40 10.21 0.59 -7.48
CA VAL A 40 11.52 0.87 -8.09
C VAL A 40 12.04 2.25 -7.69
N ASN A 41 11.18 3.27 -7.66
CA ASN A 41 11.57 4.60 -7.21
C ASN A 41 11.94 4.63 -5.71
N LEU A 42 11.26 3.87 -4.86
CA LEU A 42 11.63 3.72 -3.44
C LEU A 42 13.01 3.09 -3.29
N ILE A 43 13.29 2.00 -4.01
CA ILE A 43 14.59 1.32 -4.02
C ILE A 43 15.70 2.26 -4.48
N LEU A 44 15.49 2.99 -5.58
CA LEU A 44 16.49 3.90 -6.14
C LEU A 44 16.82 5.08 -5.20
N ASN A 45 15.85 5.53 -4.41
CA ASN A 45 16.03 6.61 -3.45
C ASN A 45 16.46 6.10 -2.06
N GLY A 46 16.49 4.79 -1.82
CA GLY A 46 16.75 4.21 -0.50
C GLY A 46 15.66 4.53 0.52
N ASN A 47 14.43 4.74 0.05
CA ASN A 47 13.28 5.05 0.89
C ASN A 47 12.53 3.76 1.26
N PHE A 48 11.99 3.76 2.48
CA PHE A 48 11.14 2.70 2.99
C PHE A 48 9.69 3.17 3.03
N GLU A 49 8.76 2.28 2.70
CA GLU A 49 7.32 2.49 2.75
C GLU A 49 6.69 1.15 3.17
N ASP A 50 5.83 1.17 4.20
CA ASP A 50 5.22 -0.03 4.79
C ASP A 50 4.34 -0.79 3.77
N MET A 51 3.67 -0.08 2.87
CA MET A 51 2.82 -0.65 1.80
C MET A 51 3.63 -1.32 0.69
N ALA A 52 4.92 -1.00 0.60
CA ALA A 52 5.85 -1.59 -0.35
C ALA A 52 6.62 -2.80 0.22
N ASP A 53 6.58 -3.04 1.54
CA ASP A 53 7.18 -4.20 2.21
C ASP A 53 6.22 -5.40 2.17
N MET A 54 6.26 -6.12 1.05
CA MET A 54 5.30 -7.17 0.73
C MET A 54 5.56 -8.46 1.50
N ASN A 55 6.80 -8.68 1.95
CA ASN A 55 7.18 -9.86 2.73
C ASN A 55 7.36 -9.58 4.23
N GLN A 56 7.17 -8.33 4.67
CA GLN A 56 7.27 -7.88 6.05
C GLN A 56 8.65 -8.14 6.68
N ASP A 57 9.71 -8.08 5.88
CA ASP A 57 11.09 -8.26 6.34
C ASP A 57 11.78 -6.95 6.73
N GLN A 58 11.05 -5.82 6.62
CA GLN A 58 11.52 -4.46 6.89
C GLN A 58 12.51 -3.92 5.84
N PHE A 59 12.60 -4.54 4.66
CA PHE A 59 13.43 -4.09 3.55
C PHE A 59 12.66 -4.01 2.24
N VAL A 60 12.42 -2.78 1.74
CA VAL A 60 11.92 -2.58 0.38
C VAL A 60 13.03 -2.86 -0.64
N ASN A 61 12.91 -3.97 -1.36
CA ASN A 61 13.88 -4.44 -2.33
C ASN A 61 13.22 -5.21 -3.50
N VAL A 62 14.04 -5.89 -4.32
CA VAL A 62 13.54 -6.61 -5.51
C VAL A 62 12.59 -7.76 -5.16
N ILE A 63 12.65 -8.31 -3.94
CA ILE A 63 11.76 -9.37 -3.48
C ILE A 63 10.31 -8.85 -3.43
N ASP A 64 10.09 -7.62 -2.98
CA ASP A 64 8.74 -7.03 -2.94
C ASP A 64 8.13 -6.86 -4.33
N ILE A 65 8.96 -6.46 -5.30
CA ILE A 65 8.55 -6.37 -6.71
C ILE A 65 8.09 -7.74 -7.22
N LEU A 66 8.80 -8.82 -6.86
CA LEU A 66 8.41 -10.18 -7.30
C LEU A 66 7.05 -10.58 -6.74
N LEU A 67 6.74 -10.20 -5.49
CA LEU A 67 5.44 -10.46 -4.88
C LEU A 67 4.31 -9.66 -5.54
N ILE A 68 4.55 -8.40 -5.91
CA ILE A 68 3.57 -7.62 -6.69
C ILE A 68 3.35 -8.24 -8.07
N VAL A 69 4.41 -8.69 -8.75
CA VAL A 69 4.28 -9.40 -10.04
C VAL A 69 3.46 -10.68 -9.89
N GLU A 70 3.67 -11.45 -8.82
CA GLU A 70 2.87 -12.65 -8.53
C GLU A 70 1.38 -12.31 -8.36
N ILE A 71 1.04 -11.23 -7.66
CA ILE A 71 -0.34 -10.74 -7.54
C ILE A 71 -0.92 -10.38 -8.91
N ILE A 72 -0.18 -9.64 -9.75
CA ILE A 72 -0.64 -9.24 -11.08
C ILE A 72 -0.90 -10.47 -11.97
N LEU A 73 -0.06 -11.50 -11.89
CA LEU A 73 -0.17 -12.70 -12.73
C LEU A 73 -1.23 -13.70 -12.27
N ASN A 74 -1.59 -13.68 -10.98
CA ASN A 74 -2.60 -14.57 -10.39
C ASN A 74 -4.02 -13.97 -10.37
N ASN A 75 -4.19 -12.73 -10.84
CA ASN A 75 -5.47 -12.07 -11.09
C ASN A 75 -6.02 -12.38 -12.48
#